data_AF-A0A0B7AU92-F1
#
_entry.id   AF-A0A0B7AU92-F1
#
_cell.length_a   1.000
_cell.length_b   1.000
_cell.length_c   1.000
_cell.angle_alpha   90.00
_cell.angle_beta   90.00
_cell.angle_gamma   90.00
#
_symmetry.space_group_name_H-M   'P 1'
#
loop_
_entity.id
_entity.type
_entity.pdbx_description
1 polymer ?
#
loop_
_entity_poly.entity_id
_entity_poly.type
_entity_poly.pdbx_seq_one_letter_code
_entity_poly.pdbx_strand_id
1 'polypeptide(L)'
;SKNLDLVFLIHTSQKVNKNTYAYYKQLMHDIIRDANVDAGNVRVSIVVYRKRALVAFNLKKYKTMSTLLDAIENLKLYRAKIGNVAIGLDMVKSKVLTPAAGDRLENAPNVVIILTDAISKA
;
A
#
# COMPACT_ATOMS: atom_id res chain seq x y z
N SER A 1 -22.10 0.58 6.41
CA SER A 1 -20.80 0.03 5.96
C SER A 1 -19.76 0.29 7.05
N LYS A 2 -18.83 -0.64 7.29
CA LYS A 2 -17.73 -0.42 8.25
C LYS A 2 -16.61 0.37 7.56
N ASN A 3 -16.02 1.33 8.27
CA ASN A 3 -14.85 2.05 7.77
C ASN A 3 -13.61 1.16 7.85
N LEU A 4 -12.60 1.45 7.03
CA LEU A 4 -11.31 0.77 7.02
C LEU A 4 -10.24 1.71 6.43
N ASP A 5 -9.07 1.74 7.04
CA ASP A 5 -7.88 2.35 6.47
C ASP A 5 -6.88 1.23 6.14
N LEU A 6 -6.65 1.01 4.84
CA LEU A 6 -5.89 -0.10 4.30
C LEU A 6 -4.55 0.39 3.74
N VAL A 7 -3.46 -0.27 4.13
CA VAL A 7 -2.12 0.04 3.62
C VAL A 7 -1.53 -1.20 2.95
N PHE A 8 -1.18 -1.10 1.68
CA PHE A 8 -0.32 -2.09 1.04
C PHE A 8 1.14 -1.70 1.26
N LEU A 9 1.88 -2.57 1.93
CA LEU A 9 3.32 -2.45 2.13
C LEU A 9 4.03 -3.44 1.19
N ILE A 10 4.58 -2.92 0.09
CA ILE A 10 5.04 -3.71 -1.05
C ILE A 10 6.57 -3.75 -1.08
N HIS A 11 7.14 -4.94 -1.23
CA HIS A 11 8.55 -5.14 -1.53
C HIS A 11 8.76 -5.82 -2.86
N THR A 12 9.74 -5.28 -3.59
CA THR A 12 10.11 -5.68 -4.93
C THR A 12 11.61 -5.91 -4.97
N SER A 13 12.03 -7.16 -4.72
CA SER A 13 13.44 -7.53 -4.87
C SER A 13 13.89 -7.49 -6.34
N GLN A 14 15.17 -7.72 -6.60
CA GLN A 14 15.68 -7.86 -7.97
C GLN A 14 15.03 -9.01 -8.76
N LYS A 15 14.46 -10.02 -8.08
CA LYS A 15 13.80 -11.16 -8.72
C LYS A 15 12.42 -10.81 -9.29
N VAL A 16 11.78 -9.74 -8.79
CA VAL A 16 10.46 -9.31 -9.28
C VAL A 16 10.61 -8.74 -10.70
N ASN A 17 10.08 -9.44 -11.69
CA ASN A 17 9.99 -8.93 -13.05
C ASN A 17 8.65 -8.21 -13.29
N LYS A 18 8.43 -7.70 -14.51
CA LYS A 18 7.19 -6.97 -14.85
C LYS A 18 5.94 -7.84 -14.69
N ASN A 19 6.02 -9.13 -15.00
CA ASN A 19 4.89 -10.05 -14.90
C ASN A 19 4.55 -10.34 -13.43
N THR A 20 5.56 -10.61 -12.59
CA THR A 20 5.37 -10.73 -11.13
C THR A 20 4.77 -9.47 -10.54
N TYR A 21 5.21 -8.30 -11.01
CA TYR A 21 4.67 -7.03 -10.53
C TYR A 21 3.24 -6.77 -11.01
N ALA A 22 2.86 -7.24 -12.20
CA ALA A 22 1.48 -7.22 -12.67
C ALA A 22 0.57 -8.05 -11.76
N TYR A 23 1.04 -9.21 -11.27
CA TYR A 23 0.28 -9.98 -10.27
C TYR A 23 0.08 -9.23 -8.96
N TYR A 24 1.06 -8.41 -8.52
CA TYR A 24 0.88 -7.59 -7.32
C TYR A 24 -0.19 -6.53 -7.52
N LYS A 25 -0.19 -5.88 -8.69
CA LYS A 25 -1.23 -4.90 -9.05
C LYS A 25 -2.60 -5.57 -9.11
N GLN A 26 -2.70 -6.72 -9.77
CA GLN A 26 -3.94 -7.49 -9.85
C GLN A 26 -4.45 -7.90 -8.46
N LEU A 27 -3.56 -8.38 -7.59
CA LEU A 27 -3.94 -8.74 -6.22
C LEU A 27 -4.46 -7.52 -5.44
N MET A 28 -3.81 -6.36 -5.56
CA MET A 28 -4.31 -5.12 -4.94
C MET A 28 -5.69 -4.73 -5.50
N HIS A 29 -5.89 -4.84 -6.82
CA HIS A 29 -7.19 -4.63 -7.47
C HIS A 29 -8.26 -5.57 -6.89
N ASP A 30 -7.99 -6.86 -6.85
CA ASP A 30 -8.96 -7.87 -6.40
C ASP A 30 -9.34 -7.68 -4.93
N ILE A 31 -8.39 -7.28 -4.08
CA ILE A 31 -8.65 -6.99 -2.67
C ILE A 31 -9.56 -5.77 -2.49
N ILE A 32 -9.38 -4.73 -3.31
CA ILE A 32 -10.14 -3.47 -3.15
C ILE A 32 -11.37 -3.38 -4.04
N ARG A 33 -11.61 -4.33 -4.95
CA ARG A 33 -12.68 -4.25 -5.96
C ARG A 33 -14.05 -3.95 -5.37
N ASP A 34 -14.37 -4.57 -4.24
CA ASP A 34 -15.67 -4.45 -3.57
C ASP A 34 -15.61 -3.46 -2.38
N ALA A 35 -14.51 -2.71 -2.24
CA ALA A 35 -14.33 -1.72 -1.20
C ALA A 35 -15.12 -0.44 -1.51
N ASN A 36 -15.83 0.09 -0.52
CA ASN A 36 -16.59 1.33 -0.69
C ASN A 36 -15.68 2.57 -0.52
N VAL A 37 -14.82 2.80 -1.52
CA VAL A 37 -13.87 3.93 -1.59
C VAL A 37 -14.60 5.24 -1.92
N ASP A 38 -15.57 5.21 -2.83
CA ASP A 38 -16.29 6.41 -3.28
C ASP A 38 -17.11 7.07 -2.17
N ALA A 39 -17.71 6.28 -1.28
CA ALA A 39 -18.37 6.80 -0.07
C ALA A 39 -17.39 7.17 1.05
N GLY A 40 -16.09 6.98 0.84
CA GLY A 40 -15.04 7.24 1.82
C GLY A 40 -14.99 6.26 3.00
N ASN A 41 -15.71 5.14 2.94
CA ASN A 41 -15.64 4.12 3.99
C ASN A 41 -14.28 3.45 4.00
N VAL A 42 -13.71 3.17 2.82
CA VAL A 42 -12.36 2.60 2.69
C VAL A 42 -11.39 3.65 2.18
N ARG A 43 -10.25 3.82 2.86
CA ARG A 43 -9.12 4.62 2.36
C ARG A 43 -7.94 3.70 2.13
N VAL A 44 -7.18 3.96 1.08
CA VAL A 44 -6.06 3.10 0.68
C VAL A 44 -4.78 3.92 0.56
N SER A 45 -3.69 3.36 1.07
CA SER A 45 -2.35 3.89 0.93
C SER A 45 -1.41 2.81 0.41
N ILE A 46 -0.35 3.23 -0.29
CA ILE A 46 0.68 2.32 -0.78
C ILE A 46 2.05 2.81 -0.33
N VAL A 47 2.80 1.91 0.28
CA VAL A 47 4.20 2.10 0.67
C VAL A 47 5.06 1.06 -0.03
N VAL A 48 6.14 1.48 -0.67
CA VAL A 48 7.12 0.58 -1.27
C VAL A 48 8.36 0.58 -0.38
N TYR A 49 8.78 -0.60 0.11
CA TYR A 49 9.98 -0.74 0.93
C TYR A 49 11.09 -1.51 0.20
N ARG A 50 12.32 -1.03 0.39
CA ARG A 50 13.57 -1.49 -0.22
C ARG A 50 14.69 -1.27 0.80
N LYS A 51 15.88 -0.84 0.36
CA LYS A 51 16.91 -0.21 1.24
C LYS A 51 16.37 1.03 1.98
N ARG A 52 15.36 1.68 1.41
CA ARG A 52 14.58 2.78 2.00
C ARG A 52 13.10 2.52 1.72
N ALA A 53 12.22 3.12 2.52
CA ALA A 53 10.78 3.12 2.25
C ALA A 53 10.35 4.40 1.54
N LEU A 54 9.32 4.30 0.70
CA LEU A 54 8.72 5.40 -0.04
C LEU A 54 7.20 5.28 0.07
N VAL A 55 6.55 6.35 0.49
CA VAL A 55 5.09 6.48 0.38
C VAL A 55 4.77 6.81 -1.08
N ALA A 56 4.15 5.88 -1.80
CA ALA A 56 3.70 6.13 -3.18
C ALA A 56 2.55 7.15 -3.16
N PHE A 57 1.63 6.98 -2.22
CA PHE A 57 0.58 7.93 -1.86
C PHE A 57 -0.01 7.56 -0.50
N ASN A 58 -0.62 8.54 0.17
CA ASN A 58 -1.22 8.39 1.50
C ASN A 58 -2.76 8.18 1.44
N LEU A 59 -3.37 7.90 2.59
CA LEU A 59 -4.79 7.57 2.76
C LEU A 59 -5.76 8.66 2.28
N LYS A 60 -5.31 9.92 2.21
CA LYS A 60 -6.17 11.03 1.74
C LYS A 60 -6.02 11.35 0.25
N LYS A 61 -5.09 10.72 -0.47
CA LYS A 61 -4.77 11.11 -1.85
C LYS A 61 -5.88 10.78 -2.85
N TYR A 62 -6.32 9.52 -2.91
CA TYR A 62 -7.34 9.07 -3.85
C TYR A 62 -8.67 8.89 -3.12
N LYS A 63 -9.73 9.44 -3.71
CA LYS A 63 -11.07 9.51 -3.11
C LYS A 63 -12.13 8.75 -3.91
N THR A 64 -11.75 8.26 -5.09
CA THR A 64 -12.65 7.47 -5.93
C THR A 64 -12.01 6.15 -6.28
N MET A 65 -12.83 5.12 -6.50
CA MET A 65 -12.36 3.81 -6.93
C MET A 65 -11.55 3.93 -8.23
N SER A 66 -12.07 4.66 -9.22
CA SER A 66 -11.39 4.85 -10.51
C SER A 66 -9.98 5.43 -10.36
N THR A 67 -9.84 6.55 -9.62
CA THR A 67 -8.53 7.21 -9.49
C THR A 67 -7.54 6.38 -8.66
N LEU A 68 -8.03 5.57 -7.73
CA LEU A 68 -7.21 4.63 -6.97
C LEU A 68 -6.71 3.47 -7.85
N LEU A 69 -7.57 2.88 -8.68
CA LEU A 69 -7.19 1.82 -9.61
C LEU A 69 -6.19 2.32 -10.65
N ASP A 70 -6.41 3.51 -11.22
CA ASP A 70 -5.47 4.14 -12.14
C ASP A 70 -4.10 4.36 -11.48
N ALA A 71 -4.08 4.76 -10.20
CA ALA A 71 -2.85 4.94 -9.46
C ALA A 71 -2.09 3.64 -9.22
N ILE A 72 -2.80 2.54 -8.95
CA ILE A 72 -2.23 1.20 -8.80
C ILE A 72 -1.63 0.74 -10.13
N GLU A 73 -2.35 0.92 -11.22
CA GLU A 73 -1.87 0.53 -12.55
C GLU A 73 -0.64 1.35 -12.97
N ASN A 74 -0.57 2.62 -12.59
CA ASN A 74 0.58 3.47 -12.90
C ASN A 74 1.75 3.34 -11.90
N LEU A 75 1.68 2.42 -10.94
CA LEU A 75 2.81 2.18 -10.04
C LEU A 75 4.05 1.76 -10.82
N LYS A 76 5.15 2.47 -10.57
CA LYS A 76 6.44 2.20 -11.18
C LYS A 76 7.12 1.04 -10.45
N LEU A 77 7.58 0.05 -11.20
CA LEU A 77 8.42 -1.01 -10.66
C LEU A 77 9.81 -0.45 -10.33
N TYR A 78 10.12 -0.45 -9.05
CA TYR A 78 11.48 -0.17 -8.57
C TYR A 78 12.05 -1.40 -7.89
N ARG A 79 13.31 -1.74 -8.12
CA ARG A 79 13.93 -2.96 -7.60
C ARG A 79 15.11 -2.64 -6.69
N ALA A 80 15.34 -3.49 -5.70
CA ALA A 80 16.54 -3.42 -4.86
C ALA A 80 17.02 -4.83 -4.46
N LYS A 81 18.33 -4.96 -4.20
CA LYS A 81 18.92 -6.21 -3.68
C LYS A 81 18.51 -6.51 -2.25
N ILE A 82 18.26 -5.47 -1.47
CA ILE A 82 18.01 -5.53 -0.03
C ILE A 82 16.68 -4.84 0.25
N GLY A 83 15.85 -5.48 1.07
CA GLY A 83 14.64 -4.94 1.65
C GLY A 83 14.64 -5.18 3.15
N ASN A 84 14.16 -4.21 3.92
CA ASN A 84 13.95 -4.35 5.36
C ASN A 84 12.50 -4.00 5.69
N VAL A 85 11.72 -4.99 6.13
CA VAL A 85 10.30 -4.80 6.46
C VAL A 85 10.11 -3.89 7.67
N ALA A 86 11.04 -3.86 8.63
CA ALA A 86 10.97 -2.96 9.78
C ALA A 86 11.03 -1.48 9.35
N ILE A 87 11.88 -1.14 8.36
CA ILE A 87 11.89 0.22 7.77
C ILE A 87 10.57 0.53 7.07
N GLY A 88 9.99 -0.47 6.40
CA GLY A 88 8.67 -0.36 5.78
C GLY A 88 7.56 -0.07 6.79
N LEU A 89 7.51 -0.83 7.88
CA LEU A 89 6.53 -0.69 8.95
C LEU A 89 6.70 0.62 9.72
N ASP A 90 7.95 1.05 9.97
CA ASP A 90 8.24 2.35 10.58
C ASP A 90 7.75 3.50 9.70
N MET A 91 7.93 3.42 8.37
CA MET A 91 7.38 4.39 7.43
C MET A 91 5.85 4.39 7.46
N VAL A 92 5.20 3.23 7.50
CA VAL A 92 3.74 3.13 7.63
C VAL A 92 3.29 3.82 8.91
N LYS A 93 3.88 3.50 10.06
CA LYS A 93 3.50 4.06 11.36
C LYS A 93 3.74 5.58 11.44
N SER A 94 4.91 6.04 11.00
CA SER A 94 5.34 7.44 11.22
C SER A 94 4.85 8.42 10.15
N LYS A 95 4.49 7.95 8.94
CA LYS A 95 4.13 8.82 7.81
C LYS A 95 2.77 8.51 7.16
N VAL A 96 2.21 7.32 7.35
CA VAL A 96 0.93 6.93 6.72
C VAL A 96 -0.21 6.85 7.73
N LEU A 97 -0.01 6.16 8.84
CA LEU A 97 -0.99 6.03 9.93
C LEU A 97 -0.91 7.24 10.85
N THR A 98 -1.18 8.40 10.27
CA THR A 98 -1.22 9.68 10.96
C THR A 98 -2.43 10.49 10.49
N PRO A 99 -3.06 11.30 11.37
CA PRO A 99 -4.17 12.16 10.97
C PRO A 99 -3.82 13.07 9.79
N ALA A 100 -2.59 13.60 9.77
CA ALA A 100 -2.09 14.44 8.69
C ALA A 100 -2.05 13.72 7.33
N ALA A 101 -1.83 12.41 7.32
CA ALA A 101 -1.82 11.57 6.12
C ALA A 101 -3.19 10.98 5.74
N GLY A 102 -4.21 11.18 6.59
CA GLY A 102 -5.59 10.78 6.34
C GLY A 102 -6.08 9.56 7.13
N ASP A 103 -5.31 9.10 8.12
CA ASP A 103 -5.72 8.05 9.08
C ASP A 103 -6.89 8.53 9.94
N ARG A 104 -7.79 7.59 10.29
CA ARG A 104 -9.00 7.80 11.08
C ARG A 104 -9.00 6.92 12.33
N LEU A 105 -7.97 7.10 13.17
CA LEU A 105 -7.69 6.33 14.40
C LEU A 105 -8.93 5.92 15.23
N GLU A 106 -9.89 6.82 15.43
CA GLU A 106 -11.09 6.55 16.26
C GLU A 106 -12.25 5.92 15.48
N ASN A 107 -12.24 6.07 14.15
CA ASN A 107 -13.41 5.83 13.29
C ASN A 107 -13.19 4.72 12.26
N ALA A 108 -11.97 4.21 12.11
CA ALA A 108 -11.62 3.13 11.19
C ALA A 108 -10.47 2.27 11.77
N PRO A 109 -10.56 0.93 11.74
CA PRO A 109 -9.42 0.08 11.97
C PRO A 109 -8.36 0.28 10.89
N ASN A 110 -7.09 0.15 11.28
CA ASN A 110 -5.94 0.15 10.40
C ASN A 110 -5.52 -1.28 10.05
N VAL A 111 -5.41 -1.60 8.76
CA VAL A 111 -4.93 -2.90 8.28
C VAL A 111 -3.74 -2.70 7.36
N VAL A 112 -2.67 -3.45 7.60
CA VAL A 112 -1.46 -3.45 6.76
C VAL A 112 -1.33 -4.81 6.09
N ILE A 113 -1.38 -4.84 4.75
CA ILE A 113 -1.14 -6.04 3.95
C ILE A 113 0.29 -5.95 3.40
N ILE A 114 1.13 -6.92 3.76
CA ILE A 114 2.52 -6.98 3.30
C ILE A 114 2.59 -7.89 2.07
N LEU A 115 3.10 -7.36 0.96
CA LEU A 115 3.34 -8.09 -0.28
C LEU A 115 4.84 -8.18 -0.53
N THR A 116 5.40 -9.39 -0.55
CA THR A 116 6.85 -9.62 -0.66
C THR A 116 7.16 -10.88 -1.47
N ASP A 117 8.22 -10.83 -2.27
CA ASP A 117 8.74 -11.98 -3.03
C ASP A 117 9.87 -12.74 -2.29
N ALA A 118 10.15 -12.33 -1.06
CA ALA A 118 11.20 -12.90 -0.23
C ALA A 118 10.73 -13.02 1.23
N ILE A 119 11.28 -14.02 1.93
CA ILE A 119 11.21 -14.10 3.39
C ILE A 119 12.02 -12.91 3.92
N SER A 120 11.35 -11.94 4.55
CA SER A 120 12.06 -10.85 5.21
C SER A 120 12.76 -11.41 6.44
N LYS A 121 14.05 -11.11 6.61
CA LYS A 121 14.66 -11.22 7.93
C LYS A 121 14.03 -10.13 8.81
N ALA A 122 13.52 -10.53 9.96
CA ALA A 122 13.08 -9.61 11.00
C ALA A 122 14.30 -8.93 11.63
#